data_AF-A0A7J6CT50-F1
#
_entry.id   AF-A0A7J6CT50-F1
#
_cell.length_a   1.000
_cell.length_b   1.000
_cell.length_c   1.000
_cell.angle_alpha   90.00
_cell.angle_beta   90.00
_cell.angle_gamma   90.00
#
_symmetry.space_group_name_H-M   'P 1'
#
loop_
_entity.id
_entity.type
_entity.pdbx_description
1 polymer ?
#
loop_
_entity_poly.entity_id
_entity_poly.type
_entity_poly.pdbx_seq_one_letter_code
_entity_poly.pdbx_strand_id
1 'polypeptide(L)'
;MLQARLQKLWLREVQDRRPEFYLLILLLFWPDDVQPAITNPPNLEKCLTKMRHSYKKYQKYLCGRYLVPLFFFGKGKGLQRLVHTSKLNQTALVLLNEGDGSVEIKDLQRINGQVRNHKVFAIRGEKQIQVAPHDPASVCKRGQVSFYLGFTIREPVAYNIRYEENSFRGAYYMKNNKT
;
A
#
# COMPACT_ATOMS: atom_id res chain seq x y z
N MET A 1 15.23 17.32 11.76
CA MET A 1 13.79 17.13 11.51
C MET A 1 13.41 15.64 11.68
N LEU A 2 12.16 15.29 12.00
CA LEU A 2 11.71 13.96 12.51
C LEU A 2 12.28 12.72 11.78
N GLN A 3 12.34 12.73 10.44
CA GLN A 3 12.90 11.63 9.63
C GLN A 3 14.32 11.26 10.04
N ALA A 4 15.21 12.24 10.24
CA ALA A 4 16.60 12.00 10.65
C ALA A 4 16.69 11.36 12.05
N ARG A 5 15.79 11.71 12.97
CA ARG A 5 15.72 11.09 14.30
C ARG A 5 15.25 9.63 14.19
N LEU A 6 14.22 9.38 13.40
CA LEU A 6 13.69 8.02 13.19
C LEU A 6 14.69 7.12 12.45
N GLN A 7 15.46 7.68 11.52
CA GLN A 7 16.53 6.95 10.85
C GLN A 7 17.65 6.55 11.82
N LYS A 8 18.11 7.47 12.68
CA LYS A 8 19.07 7.14 13.76
C LYS A 8 18.52 6.04 14.68
N LEU A 9 17.23 6.11 15.01
CA LEU A 9 16.56 5.08 15.83
C LEU A 9 16.44 3.74 15.10
N TRP A 10 16.18 3.74 13.80
CA TRP A 10 16.16 2.56 12.95
C TRP A 10 17.53 1.87 12.92
N LEU A 11 18.60 2.65 12.74
CA LEU A 11 19.99 2.15 12.69
C LEU A 11 20.48 1.56 14.02
N ARG A 12 19.92 1.97 15.15
CA ARG A 12 20.26 1.39 16.46
C ARG A 12 19.79 -0.06 16.63
N GLU A 13 19.10 -0.63 15.64
CA GLU A 13 18.62 -2.02 15.58
C GLU A 13 17.89 -2.54 16.82
N VAL A 14 17.37 -1.64 17.66
CA VAL A 14 16.62 -1.99 18.88
C VAL A 14 15.51 -2.97 18.52
N GLN A 15 15.58 -4.16 19.13
CA GLN A 15 14.57 -5.20 18.96
C GLN A 15 13.27 -4.79 19.66
N ASP A 16 12.16 -5.45 19.32
CA ASP A 16 10.88 -5.30 20.03
C ASP A 16 10.23 -3.90 20.06
N ARG A 17 10.56 -3.01 19.11
CA ARG A 17 9.79 -1.76 18.97
C ARG A 17 8.31 -2.05 18.72
N ARG A 18 7.45 -1.16 19.20
CA ARG A 18 5.99 -1.26 19.02
C ARG A 18 5.59 -1.05 17.54
N PRO A 19 4.46 -1.60 17.08
CA PRO A 19 4.02 -1.50 15.68
C PRO A 19 3.90 -0.07 15.16
N GLU A 20 3.53 0.89 16.02
CA GLU A 20 3.38 2.31 15.68
C GLU A 20 4.71 2.94 15.24
N PHE A 21 5.84 2.48 15.78
CA PHE A 21 7.15 2.94 15.32
C PHE A 21 7.38 2.56 13.87
N TYR A 22 7.07 1.32 13.50
CA TYR A 22 7.23 0.85 12.12
C TYR A 22 6.21 1.49 11.19
N LEU A 23 4.99 1.75 11.66
CA LEU A 23 4.01 2.56 10.93
C LEU A 23 4.58 3.94 10.59
N LEU A 24 5.20 4.64 11.54
CA LEU A 24 5.83 5.94 11.28
C LEU A 24 6.97 5.84 10.27
N ILE A 25 7.78 4.77 10.33
CA ILE A 25 8.81 4.51 9.31
C ILE A 25 8.15 4.35 7.93
N LEU A 26 7.10 3.53 7.81
CA LEU A 26 6.40 3.35 6.53
C LEU A 26 5.82 4.67 6.01
N LEU A 27 5.09 5.44 6.83
CA LEU A 27 4.47 6.69 6.40
C LEU A 27 5.49 7.70 5.85
N LEU A 28 6.63 7.82 6.53
CA LEU A 28 7.65 8.82 6.23
C LEU A 28 8.63 8.40 5.13
N PHE A 29 8.88 7.11 4.98
CA PHE A 29 9.84 6.55 4.03
C PHE A 29 9.20 5.74 2.91
N TRP A 30 7.86 5.73 2.81
CA TRP A 30 7.17 5.19 1.64
C TRP A 30 7.70 5.89 0.38
N PRO A 31 8.07 5.12 -0.66
CA PRO A 31 8.64 5.69 -1.87
C PRO A 31 7.65 6.62 -2.56
N ASP A 32 8.20 7.72 -3.06
CA ASP A 32 7.51 8.76 -3.79
C ASP A 32 8.41 9.19 -4.92
N ASP A 33 7.81 9.54 -6.05
CA ASP A 33 8.52 9.78 -7.31
C ASP A 33 9.44 11.00 -7.24
N VAL A 34 9.25 11.86 -6.23
CA VAL A 34 9.94 13.15 -6.05
C VAL A 34 10.84 13.19 -4.80
N GLN A 35 11.04 12.07 -4.08
CA GLN A 35 11.87 12.12 -2.87
C GLN A 35 13.36 12.27 -3.21
N PRO A 36 14.06 13.28 -2.64
CA PRO A 36 15.52 13.38 -2.78
C PRO A 36 16.18 12.13 -2.20
N ALA A 37 17.37 11.78 -2.72
CA ALA A 37 18.13 10.63 -2.27
C ALA A 37 18.42 10.73 -0.76
N ILE A 38 17.60 10.07 0.05
CA ILE A 38 17.85 9.91 1.48
C ILE A 38 19.04 8.96 1.60
N THR A 39 20.16 9.43 2.15
CA THR A 39 21.31 8.58 2.45
C THR A 39 20.90 7.49 3.43
N ASN A 40 21.11 6.21 3.11
CA ASN A 40 20.82 5.04 3.96
C ASN A 40 19.36 4.99 4.50
N PRO A 41 18.34 4.95 3.62
CA PRO A 41 16.95 4.91 4.06
C PRO A 41 16.63 3.56 4.73
N PRO A 42 15.65 3.50 5.66
CA PRO A 42 15.19 2.25 6.21
C PRO A 42 14.78 1.25 5.12
N ASN A 43 15.26 0.00 5.23
CA ASN A 43 14.80 -1.07 4.35
C ASN A 43 13.34 -1.40 4.70
N LEU A 44 12.42 -1.10 3.77
CA LEU A 44 10.98 -1.23 4.01
C LEU A 44 10.53 -2.69 4.12
N GLU A 45 11.20 -3.63 3.47
CA GLU A 45 10.90 -5.06 3.60
C GLU A 45 11.26 -5.56 5.01
N LYS A 46 12.45 -5.21 5.52
CA LYS A 46 12.85 -5.48 6.91
C LYS A 46 11.89 -4.79 7.89
N CYS A 47 11.46 -3.56 7.57
CA CYS A 47 10.48 -2.82 8.37
C CYS A 47 9.15 -3.57 8.45
N LEU A 48 8.63 -4.07 7.33
CA LEU A 48 7.39 -4.86 7.27
C LEU A 48 7.49 -6.16 8.07
N THR A 49 8.61 -6.88 7.96
CA THR A 49 8.84 -8.10 8.74
C THR A 49 8.81 -7.81 10.24
N LYS A 50 9.51 -6.75 10.68
CA LYS A 50 9.50 -6.33 12.09
C LYS A 50 8.13 -5.83 12.55
N MET A 51 7.42 -5.08 11.70
CA MET A 51 6.06 -4.58 11.97
C MET A 51 5.08 -5.71 12.21
N ARG A 52 4.99 -6.66 11.27
CA ARG A 52 4.14 -7.86 11.37
C ARG A 52 4.45 -8.67 12.62
N HIS A 53 5.75 -8.84 12.93
CA HIS A 53 6.16 -9.55 14.15
C HIS A 53 5.70 -8.81 15.42
N SER A 54 5.97 -7.51 15.51
CA SER A 54 5.58 -6.70 16.66
C SER A 54 4.05 -6.64 16.88
N TYR A 55 3.28 -6.70 15.80
CA TYR A 55 1.82 -6.71 15.84
C TYR A 55 1.24 -7.98 16.44
N LYS A 56 1.95 -9.13 16.43
CA LYS A 56 1.46 -10.38 17.04
C LYS A 56 1.07 -10.20 18.52
N LYS A 57 1.76 -9.31 19.24
CA LYS A 57 1.43 -8.96 20.65
C LYS A 57 0.05 -8.31 20.78
N TYR A 58 -0.40 -7.60 19.75
CA TYR A 58 -1.69 -6.89 19.69
C TYR A 58 -2.82 -7.80 19.22
N GLN A 59 -2.51 -8.84 18.46
CA GLN A 59 -3.51 -9.77 17.90
C GLN A 59 -4.42 -10.39 18.98
N LYS A 60 -3.85 -10.72 20.16
CA LYS A 60 -4.62 -11.22 21.30
C LYS A 60 -5.67 -10.22 21.81
N TYR A 61 -5.32 -8.93 21.87
CA TYR A 61 -6.18 -7.89 22.43
C TYR A 61 -7.20 -7.38 21.43
N LEU A 62 -6.87 -7.44 20.14
CA LEU A 62 -7.77 -7.00 19.07
C LEU A 62 -8.74 -8.09 18.64
N CYS A 63 -8.59 -9.34 19.12
CA CYS A 63 -9.51 -10.45 18.87
C CYS A 63 -9.90 -10.62 17.39
N GLY A 64 -8.96 -10.41 16.47
CA GLY A 64 -9.23 -10.49 15.04
C GLY A 64 -10.06 -9.34 14.44
N ARG A 65 -10.38 -8.29 15.22
CA ARG A 65 -11.05 -7.10 14.69
C ARG A 65 -10.27 -6.51 13.54
N TYR A 66 -11.02 -6.09 12.51
CA TYR A 66 -10.47 -5.45 11.35
C TYR A 66 -9.73 -4.16 11.72
N LEU A 67 -8.49 -4.02 11.22
CA LEU A 67 -7.74 -2.79 11.38
C LEU A 67 -8.13 -1.82 10.28
N VAL A 68 -8.91 -0.81 10.65
CA VAL A 68 -9.13 0.34 9.78
C VAL A 68 -7.79 1.09 9.62
N PRO A 69 -7.36 1.41 8.38
CA PRO A 69 -6.20 2.26 8.16
C PRO A 69 -6.35 3.57 8.91
N LEU A 70 -5.25 4.06 9.50
CA LEU A 70 -5.23 5.40 10.09
C LEU A 70 -5.04 6.47 9.01
N PHE A 71 -4.24 6.13 8.00
CA PHE A 71 -3.93 7.00 6.88
C PHE A 71 -4.09 6.24 5.57
N PHE A 72 -4.53 6.96 4.55
CA PHE A 72 -4.51 6.55 3.15
C PHE A 72 -3.51 7.41 2.37
N PHE A 73 -3.02 6.85 1.27
CA PHE A 73 -2.14 7.54 0.33
C PHE A 73 -2.96 8.43 -0.62
N GLY A 74 -2.68 9.73 -0.58
CA GLY A 74 -3.35 10.79 -1.33
C GLY A 74 -2.46 11.46 -2.36
N LYS A 75 -3.04 12.41 -3.10
CA LYS A 75 -2.42 13.08 -4.25
C LYS A 75 -1.39 14.16 -3.89
N GLY A 76 -1.25 14.49 -2.60
CA GLY A 76 -0.29 15.49 -2.13
C GLY A 76 1.17 15.04 -2.27
N LYS A 77 2.10 15.92 -1.88
CA LYS A 77 3.54 15.62 -1.80
C LYS A 77 4.02 15.58 -0.36
N GLY A 78 5.09 14.82 -0.08
CA GLY A 78 5.67 14.75 1.27
C GLY A 78 4.64 14.27 2.29
N LEU A 79 4.45 15.01 3.40
CA LEU A 79 3.44 14.65 4.40
C LEU A 79 1.99 14.92 3.96
N GLN A 80 1.77 15.83 3.01
CA GLN A 80 0.42 16.16 2.53
C GLN A 80 -0.23 15.04 1.72
N ARG A 81 0.55 14.02 1.35
CA ARG A 81 0.05 12.79 0.74
C ARG A 81 -0.61 11.85 1.76
N LEU A 82 -0.50 12.12 3.06
CA LEU A 82 -1.10 11.27 4.09
C LEU A 82 -2.49 11.80 4.43
N VAL A 83 -3.53 11.14 3.92
CA VAL A 83 -4.93 11.49 4.18
C VAL A 83 -5.41 10.68 5.38
N HIS A 84 -5.68 11.34 6.51
CA HIS A 84 -6.26 10.67 7.67
C HIS A 84 -7.67 10.15 7.34
N THR A 85 -8.01 8.95 7.80
CA THR A 85 -9.29 8.29 7.47
C THR A 85 -10.52 9.12 7.84
N SER A 86 -10.46 9.89 8.93
CA SER A 86 -11.56 10.78 9.33
C SER A 86 -11.84 11.94 8.36
N LYS A 87 -10.96 12.19 7.38
CA LYS A 87 -11.17 13.19 6.33
C LYS A 87 -11.92 12.62 5.12
N LEU A 88 -12.07 11.29 5.05
CA LEU A 88 -12.83 10.64 3.98
C LEU A 88 -14.33 10.72 4.32
N ASN A 89 -15.12 11.12 3.34
CA ASN A 89 -16.58 11.10 3.46
C ASN A 89 -17.13 9.67 3.32
N GLN A 90 -18.40 9.48 3.68
CA GLN A 90 -19.05 8.16 3.62
C GLN A 90 -19.00 7.55 2.22
N THR A 91 -19.19 8.35 1.17
CA THR A 91 -19.10 7.89 -0.23
C THR A 91 -17.72 7.31 -0.56
N ALA A 92 -16.64 7.99 -0.17
CA ALA A 92 -15.28 7.51 -0.38
C ALA A 92 -15.02 6.20 0.39
N LEU A 93 -15.55 6.08 1.62
CA LEU A 93 -15.44 4.84 2.40
C LEU A 93 -16.19 3.69 1.73
N VAL A 94 -17.40 3.91 1.20
CA VAL A 94 -18.13 2.88 0.44
C VAL A 94 -17.35 2.47 -0.81
N LEU A 95 -16.85 3.43 -1.58
CA LEU A 95 -16.06 3.14 -2.78
C LEU A 95 -14.78 2.33 -2.49
N LEU A 96 -14.13 2.55 -1.33
CA LEU A 96 -12.95 1.78 -0.92
C LEU A 96 -13.26 0.31 -0.66
N ASN A 97 -14.43 0.01 -0.07
CA ASN A 97 -14.79 -1.34 0.35
C ASN A 97 -15.56 -2.11 -0.74
N GLU A 98 -16.44 -1.42 -1.48
CA GLU A 98 -17.45 -2.04 -2.34
C GLU A 98 -17.42 -1.52 -3.79
N GLY A 99 -16.58 -0.53 -4.10
CA GLY A 99 -16.52 0.03 -5.44
C GLY A 99 -16.09 -0.99 -6.50
N ASP A 100 -16.62 -0.86 -7.71
CA ASP A 100 -16.17 -1.65 -8.88
C ASP A 100 -14.78 -1.22 -9.40
N GLY A 101 -14.20 -0.17 -8.82
CA GLY A 101 -12.91 0.42 -9.20
C GLY A 101 -12.94 1.28 -10.46
N SER A 102 -14.13 1.56 -11.01
CA SER A 102 -14.33 2.50 -12.12
C SER A 102 -14.34 3.95 -11.64
N VAL A 103 -14.83 4.19 -10.42
CA VAL A 103 -14.98 5.51 -9.84
C VAL A 103 -13.73 5.91 -9.06
N GLU A 104 -13.17 7.07 -9.39
CA GLU A 104 -12.01 7.62 -8.71
C GLU A 104 -12.39 8.36 -7.41
N ILE A 105 -11.60 8.13 -6.36
CA ILE A 105 -11.76 8.82 -5.07
C ILE A 105 -10.95 10.11 -5.09
N LYS A 106 -11.63 11.25 -4.97
CA LYS A 106 -11.08 12.61 -5.18
C LYS A 106 -9.76 12.86 -4.45
N ASP A 107 -9.66 12.53 -3.16
CA ASP A 107 -8.52 12.88 -2.30
C ASP A 107 -7.43 11.80 -2.26
N LEU A 108 -7.72 10.61 -2.79
CA LEU A 108 -6.80 9.46 -2.76
C LEU A 108 -6.07 9.29 -4.08
N GLN A 109 -4.85 8.79 -4.02
CA GLN A 109 -4.08 8.46 -5.20
C GLN A 109 -4.04 6.95 -5.37
N ARG A 110 -4.51 6.48 -6.52
CA ARG A 110 -4.34 5.09 -6.92
C ARG A 110 -2.87 4.81 -7.22
N ILE A 111 -2.39 3.65 -6.79
CA ILE A 111 -1.00 3.25 -6.95
C ILE A 111 -0.91 2.03 -7.86
N ASN A 112 0.10 2.00 -8.72
CA ASN A 112 0.36 0.88 -9.60
C ASN A 112 0.93 -0.27 -8.77
N GLY A 113 0.64 -1.49 -9.20
CA GLY A 113 1.12 -2.68 -8.56
C GLY A 113 0.97 -3.92 -9.42
N GLN A 114 1.36 -5.05 -8.85
CA GLN A 114 1.31 -6.33 -9.52
C GLN A 114 0.84 -7.41 -8.56
N VAL A 115 -0.04 -8.27 -9.06
CA VAL A 115 -0.37 -9.53 -8.41
C VAL A 115 0.49 -10.63 -9.00
N ARG A 116 1.22 -11.34 -8.14
CA ARG A 116 1.97 -12.56 -8.47
C ARG A 116 1.96 -13.52 -7.28
N ASN A 117 1.85 -14.82 -7.53
CA ASN A 117 1.82 -15.85 -6.49
C ASN A 117 0.78 -15.54 -5.38
N HIS A 118 -0.41 -15.08 -5.77
CA HIS A 118 -1.49 -14.66 -4.85
C HIS A 118 -1.10 -13.58 -3.83
N LYS A 119 -0.06 -12.79 -4.14
CA LYS A 119 0.41 -11.67 -3.32
C LYS A 119 0.36 -10.38 -4.13
N VAL A 120 0.03 -9.29 -3.47
CA VAL A 120 -0.04 -7.94 -4.06
C VAL A 120 1.25 -7.19 -3.74
N PHE A 121 1.83 -6.56 -4.75
CA PHE A 121 3.02 -5.72 -4.63
C PHE A 121 2.70 -4.33 -5.15
N ALA A 122 2.94 -3.31 -4.32
CA ALA A 122 2.96 -1.91 -4.75
C ALA A 122 4.25 -1.65 -5.55
N ILE A 123 4.14 -0.99 -6.69
CA ILE A 123 5.26 -0.62 -7.56
C ILE A 123 5.43 0.91 -7.52
N ARG A 124 6.64 1.35 -7.14
CA ARG A 124 7.04 2.76 -7.09
C ARG A 124 8.50 2.89 -7.53
N GLY A 125 8.71 3.46 -8.72
CA GLY A 125 10.01 3.41 -9.40
C GLY A 125 10.49 1.96 -9.51
N GLU A 126 11.72 1.71 -9.08
CA GLU A 126 12.32 0.37 -9.06
C GLU A 126 11.90 -0.48 -7.83
N LYS A 127 11.22 0.13 -6.85
CA LYS A 127 10.88 -0.56 -5.60
C LYS A 127 9.57 -1.32 -5.72
N GLN A 128 9.57 -2.57 -5.25
CA GLN A 128 8.40 -3.41 -5.11
C GLN A 128 8.18 -3.74 -3.64
N ILE A 129 7.02 -3.39 -3.10
CA ILE A 129 6.72 -3.55 -1.68
C ILE A 129 5.46 -4.39 -1.53
N GLN A 130 5.55 -5.52 -0.82
CA GLN A 130 4.39 -6.36 -0.59
C GLN A 130 3.37 -5.65 0.31
N VAL A 131 2.11 -5.69 -0.08
CA VAL A 131 0.96 -5.16 0.68
C VAL A 131 -0.08 -6.25 0.86
N ALA A 132 -0.88 -6.19 1.92
CA ALA A 132 -2.00 -7.11 2.10
C ALA A 132 -3.19 -6.67 1.23
N PRO A 133 -3.93 -7.57 0.59
CA PRO A 133 -5.21 -7.19 0.01
C PRO A 133 -6.24 -6.89 1.11
N HIS A 134 -7.06 -5.87 0.91
CA HIS A 134 -8.23 -5.62 1.76
C HIS A 134 -9.24 -6.77 1.62
N ASP A 135 -9.56 -7.13 0.38
CA ASP A 135 -10.36 -8.29 0.02
C ASP A 135 -9.46 -9.38 -0.60
N PRO A 136 -9.19 -10.49 0.10
CA PRO A 136 -8.40 -11.59 -0.44
C PRO A 136 -8.94 -12.19 -1.75
N ALA A 137 -10.27 -12.16 -1.97
CA ALA A 137 -10.88 -12.71 -3.18
C ALA A 137 -10.52 -11.90 -4.43
N SER A 138 -10.22 -10.61 -4.28
CA SER A 138 -9.74 -9.74 -5.35
C SER A 138 -8.36 -10.13 -5.92
N VAL A 139 -7.62 -11.05 -5.28
CA VAL A 139 -6.28 -11.50 -5.70
C VAL A 139 -6.35 -12.86 -6.41
N CYS A 140 -7.22 -12.96 -7.43
CA CYS A 140 -7.58 -14.22 -8.06
C CYS A 140 -6.66 -14.65 -9.21
N LYS A 141 -5.91 -13.73 -9.83
CA LYS A 141 -5.05 -14.01 -10.99
C LYS A 141 -3.78 -13.18 -10.99
N ARG A 142 -2.75 -13.63 -11.72
CA ARG A 142 -1.56 -12.84 -11.98
C ARG A 142 -1.90 -11.68 -12.93
N GLY A 143 -1.38 -10.48 -12.67
CA GLY A 143 -1.61 -9.34 -13.56
C GLY A 143 -1.11 -8.02 -13.00
N GLN A 144 -1.06 -6.99 -13.86
CA GLN A 144 -0.91 -5.61 -13.40
C GLN A 144 -2.21 -5.15 -12.77
N VAL A 145 -2.08 -4.43 -11.67
CA VAL A 145 -3.21 -3.93 -10.90
C VAL A 145 -2.95 -2.51 -10.47
N SER A 146 -4.01 -1.82 -10.09
CA SER A 146 -3.96 -0.52 -9.48
C SER A 146 -4.93 -0.49 -8.29
N PHE A 147 -4.57 0.17 -7.20
CA PHE A 147 -5.34 0.13 -5.94
C PHE A 147 -5.10 1.36 -5.07
N TYR A 148 -5.97 1.62 -4.10
CA TYR A 148 -5.74 2.64 -3.07
C TYR A 148 -4.94 2.04 -1.90
N LEU A 149 -3.95 2.78 -1.39
CA LEU A 149 -3.08 2.28 -0.33
C LEU A 149 -3.48 2.83 1.03
N GLY A 150 -3.85 1.94 1.95
CA GLY A 150 -4.09 2.25 3.37
C GLY A 150 -2.95 1.76 4.26
N PHE A 151 -2.65 2.47 5.34
CA PHE A 151 -1.65 2.10 6.33
C PHE A 151 -2.29 1.76 7.67
N THR A 152 -2.13 0.51 8.11
CA THR A 152 -2.55 0.04 9.44
C THR A 152 -1.34 -0.16 10.34
N ILE A 153 -1.55 -0.44 11.63
CA ILE A 153 -0.46 -0.83 12.55
C ILE A 153 0.04 -2.26 12.31
N ARG A 154 -0.62 -3.08 11.47
CA ARG A 154 -0.14 -4.43 11.10
C ARG A 154 0.74 -4.41 9.86
N GLU A 155 0.24 -3.79 8.79
CA GLU A 155 0.87 -3.70 7.48
C GLU A 155 0.10 -2.73 6.56
N PRO A 156 0.71 -2.28 5.44
CA PRO A 156 0.00 -1.58 4.37
C PRO A 156 -0.99 -2.51 3.66
N VAL A 157 -2.13 -1.94 3.24
CA VAL A 157 -3.28 -2.67 2.69
C VAL A 157 -3.69 -2.05 1.35
N ALA A 158 -3.91 -2.89 0.35
CA ALA A 158 -4.42 -2.56 -0.97
C ALA A 158 -5.95 -2.64 -0.99
N TYR A 159 -6.60 -1.50 -1.17
CA TYR A 159 -8.04 -1.35 -1.27
C TYR A 159 -8.48 -1.23 -2.72
N ASN A 160 -9.68 -1.75 -2.99
CA ASN A 160 -10.33 -1.58 -4.28
C ASN A 160 -9.39 -1.96 -5.44
N ILE A 161 -8.87 -3.19 -5.40
CA ILE A 161 -7.89 -3.70 -6.36
C ILE A 161 -8.56 -3.85 -7.72
N ARG A 162 -8.01 -3.14 -8.72
CA ARG A 162 -8.47 -3.18 -10.10
C ARG A 162 -7.37 -3.76 -10.97
N TYR A 163 -7.70 -4.77 -11.76
CA TYR A 163 -6.79 -5.27 -12.78
C TYR A 163 -6.74 -4.30 -13.96
N GLU A 164 -5.54 -4.06 -14.46
CA GLU A 164 -5.40 -3.43 -15.77
C GLU A 164 -5.87 -4.43 -16.82
N GLU A 165 -6.79 -4.00 -17.68
CA GLU A 165 -7.13 -4.76 -18.87
C GLU A 165 -5.91 -4.72 -19.81
N ASN A 166 -5.06 -5.74 -19.75
CA ASN A 166 -4.19 -6.03 -20.87
C ASN A 166 -5.08 -6.34 -22.07
N SER A 167 -5.27 -5.37 -22.97
CA SER A 167 -5.27 -5.47 -24.44
C SER A 167 -5.46 -6.85 -25.10
N PHE A 168 -6.35 -7.72 -24.59
CA PHE A 168 -6.74 -8.99 -25.21
C PHE A 168 -7.48 -8.79 -26.53
N ARG A 169 -7.78 -7.53 -26.91
CA ARG A 169 -8.29 -7.19 -28.25
C ARG A 169 -7.21 -7.25 -29.35
N GLY A 170 -5.91 -7.11 -29.06
CA GLY A 170 -4.88 -7.05 -30.11
C GLY A 170 -4.62 -8.37 -30.85
N ALA A 171 -4.79 -9.51 -30.18
CA ALA A 171 -4.47 -10.82 -30.74
C ALA A 171 -5.59 -11.43 -31.61
N TYR A 172 -6.85 -10.99 -31.43
CA TYR A 172 -7.98 -11.49 -32.22
C TYR A 172 -8.12 -10.80 -33.58
N TYR A 173 -7.69 -9.54 -33.73
CA TYR A 173 -7.80 -8.82 -35.00
C TYR A 173 -6.67 -9.10 -36.00
N MET A 174 -5.52 -9.65 -35.56
CA MET A 174 -4.42 -10.00 -36.48
C MET A 174 -4.55 -11.40 -37.10
N LYS A 175 -5.50 -12.22 -36.65
CA LYS A 175 -5.75 -13.55 -37.23
C LYS A 175 -6.72 -13.54 -38.41
N ASN A 176 -7.48 -12.46 -38.60
CA ASN A 176 -8.53 -12.37 -39.62
C ASN A 176 -8.15 -11.54 -40.86
N ASN A 177 -6.97 -10.93 -40.91
CA ASN A 177 -6.49 -10.12 -42.04
C ASN A 177 -5.30 -10.77 -42.78
N LYS A 178 -5.30 -12.09 -42.89
CA LYS A 178 -4.54 -12.81 -43.92
C LYS A 178 -5.53 -13.50 -44.84
N THR A 179 -6.00 -12.75 -45.84
CA THR A 179 -6.57 -13.27 -47.08
C THR A 179 -5.80 -12.63 -48.21
#